data_AF-A0A3B0RF33-F1
#
_entry.id   AF-A0A3B0RF33-F1
#
_cell.length_a   1.000
_cell.length_b   1.000
_cell.length_c   1.000
_cell.angle_alpha   90.00
_cell.angle_beta   90.00
_cell.angle_gamma   90.00
#
_symmetry.space_group_name_H-M   'P 1'
#
loop_
_entity.id
_entity.type
_entity.pdbx_description
1 polymer ?
#
loop_
_entity_poly.entity_id
_entity_poly.type
_entity_poly.pdbx_seq_one_letter_code
_entity_poly.pdbx_strand_id
1 'polypeptide(L)'
;MRLADGVPRGISAPVLPGIIGMVSTMMGIGGGAMSVTILTLFNVPIHRAVGTSALFGLFIALPGTIGYMILGQGNMLLPPGSVGFVNVIGFLILSPATFLAAPLGARIAHALTQRQLSMTFGAFLMVAAVRMLYRSMV
;
A
#
# COMPACT_ATOMS: atom_id res chain seq x y z
N MET A 1 -5.26 -3.58 -20.52
CA MET A 1 -4.08 -4.21 -21.17
C MET A 1 -3.69 -5.43 -20.36
N ARG A 2 -3.78 -6.62 -20.96
CA ARG A 2 -3.40 -7.90 -20.35
C ARG A 2 -1.98 -8.24 -20.81
N LEU A 3 -1.04 -8.39 -19.89
CA LEU A 3 0.38 -8.61 -20.22
C LEU A 3 0.89 -10.02 -19.88
N ALA A 4 0.15 -10.85 -19.12
CA ALA A 4 0.57 -12.23 -18.86
C ALA A 4 -0.55 -13.13 -18.30
N ASP A 5 -0.57 -14.39 -18.74
CA ASP A 5 -1.55 -15.42 -18.38
C ASP A 5 -1.28 -16.13 -17.03
N GLY A 6 -0.32 -15.65 -16.23
CA GLY A 6 -0.07 -16.18 -14.89
C GLY A 6 1.08 -15.50 -14.16
N VAL A 7 1.03 -15.51 -12.82
CA VAL A 7 2.11 -15.06 -11.94
C VAL A 7 3.37 -15.87 -12.26
N PRO A 8 4.55 -15.25 -12.48
CA PRO A 8 5.78 -15.99 -12.73
C PRO A 8 6.04 -16.94 -11.57
N ARG A 9 6.10 -18.25 -11.82
CA ARG A 9 6.46 -19.27 -10.83
C ARG A 9 7.90 -19.69 -11.11
N GLY A 10 8.84 -19.23 -10.27
CA GLY A 10 10.27 -19.51 -10.39
C GLY A 10 11.10 -18.68 -9.42
N ILE A 11 12.42 -18.90 -9.39
CA ILE A 11 13.39 -18.18 -8.53
C ILE A 11 13.45 -16.66 -8.83
N SER A 12 13.01 -16.22 -10.01
CA SER A 12 12.89 -14.80 -10.40
C SER A 12 11.55 -14.15 -10.03
N ALA A 13 10.57 -14.92 -9.54
CA ALA A 13 9.28 -14.41 -9.07
C ALA A 13 9.34 -13.35 -7.95
N PRO A 14 10.28 -13.38 -6.98
CA PRO A 14 10.32 -12.41 -5.90
C PRO A 14 10.97 -11.07 -6.28
N VAL A 15 11.55 -10.92 -7.47
CA VAL A 15 12.25 -9.68 -7.88
C VAL A 15 11.27 -8.52 -8.03
N LEU A 16 10.13 -8.71 -8.71
CA LEU A 16 9.11 -7.68 -8.86
C LEU A 16 8.53 -7.24 -7.50
N PRO A 17 8.06 -8.15 -6.63
CA PRO A 17 7.61 -7.81 -5.28
C PRO A 17 8.68 -7.11 -4.44
N GLY A 18 9.96 -7.49 -4.60
CA GLY A 18 11.07 -6.87 -3.90
C GLY A 18 11.28 -5.40 -4.28
N ILE A 19 11.28 -5.10 -5.58
CA ILE A 19 11.39 -3.71 -6.08
C ILE A 19 10.18 -2.88 -5.64
N ILE A 20 8.97 -3.44 -5.73
CA ILE A 20 7.74 -2.78 -5.26
C ILE A 20 7.81 -2.52 -3.76
N GLY A 21 8.31 -3.48 -2.97
CA GLY A 21 8.54 -3.34 -1.55
C GLY A 21 9.48 -2.19 -1.23
N MET A 22 10.63 -2.12 -1.91
CA MET A 22 11.59 -1.02 -1.77
C MET A 22 10.97 0.34 -2.13
N VAL A 23 10.38 0.47 -3.31
CA VAL A 23 9.78 1.75 -3.75
C VAL A 23 8.64 2.15 -2.82
N SER A 24 7.86 1.19 -2.35
CA SER A 24 6.71 1.49 -1.52
C SER A 24 7.06 1.82 -0.07
N THR A 25 8.13 1.27 0.50
CA THR A 25 8.58 1.70 1.83
C THR A 25 9.09 3.13 1.77
N MET A 26 9.82 3.50 0.71
CA MET A 26 10.26 4.89 0.49
C MET A 26 9.10 5.87 0.31
N MET A 27 8.04 5.46 -0.40
CA MET A 27 6.83 6.28 -0.55
C MET A 27 5.95 6.32 0.71
N GLY A 28 6.11 5.39 1.65
CA GLY A 28 5.28 5.29 2.85
C GLY A 28 3.82 4.85 2.62
N ILE A 29 3.49 4.35 1.42
CA ILE A 29 2.10 4.04 1.00
C ILE A 29 1.69 2.58 1.30
N GLY A 30 2.62 1.72 1.77
CA GLY A 30 2.29 0.36 2.18
C GLY A 30 1.89 -0.59 1.04
N GLY A 31 2.35 -0.36 -0.19
CA GLY A 31 2.42 -1.33 -1.30
C GLY A 31 1.09 -1.66 -2.00
N GLY A 32 -0.03 -1.43 -1.32
CA GLY A 32 -1.35 -1.94 -1.72
C GLY A 32 -1.76 -1.52 -3.13
N ALA A 33 -1.67 -0.24 -3.49
CA ALA A 33 -2.08 0.23 -4.81
C ALA A 33 -1.27 -0.39 -5.95
N MET A 34 0.05 -0.56 -5.76
CA MET A 34 0.95 -1.19 -6.74
C MET A 34 0.71 -2.70 -6.83
N SER A 35 0.54 -3.39 -5.69
CA SER A 35 0.23 -4.83 -5.69
C SER A 35 -1.12 -5.12 -6.35
N VAL A 36 -2.14 -4.27 -6.15
CA VAL A 36 -3.45 -4.45 -6.79
C VAL A 36 -3.37 -4.23 -8.31
N THR A 37 -2.66 -3.21 -8.79
CA THR A 37 -2.48 -3.01 -10.24
C THR A 37 -1.73 -4.19 -10.87
N ILE A 38 -0.65 -4.67 -10.24
CA ILE A 38 0.06 -5.86 -10.73
C ILE A 38 -0.87 -7.08 -10.79
N LEU A 39 -1.61 -7.39 -9.72
CA LEU A 39 -2.47 -8.58 -9.68
C LEU A 39 -3.64 -8.49 -10.66
N THR A 40 -4.19 -7.29 -10.87
CA THR A 40 -5.23 -7.06 -11.88
C THR A 40 -4.67 -7.17 -13.31
N LEU A 41 -3.41 -6.79 -13.54
CA LEU A 41 -2.69 -7.03 -14.79
C LEU A 41 -2.48 -8.53 -15.08
N PHE A 42 -2.30 -9.35 -14.04
CA PHE A 42 -2.20 -10.82 -14.09
C PHE A 42 -3.56 -11.54 -14.08
N ASN A 43 -4.65 -10.86 -14.44
CA ASN A 43 -5.99 -11.43 -14.58
C ASN A 43 -6.58 -12.04 -13.28
N VAL A 44 -6.09 -11.64 -12.11
CA VAL A 44 -6.67 -12.04 -10.82
C VAL A 44 -7.97 -11.25 -10.57
N PRO A 45 -9.06 -11.91 -10.12
CA PRO A 45 -10.29 -11.20 -9.80
C PRO A 45 -10.02 -10.13 -8.74
N ILE A 46 -10.57 -8.92 -8.96
CA ILE A 46 -10.16 -7.73 -8.21
C ILE A 46 -10.43 -7.85 -6.70
N HIS A 47 -11.48 -8.56 -6.29
CA HIS A 47 -11.73 -8.89 -4.88
C HIS A 47 -10.59 -9.68 -4.24
N ARG A 48 -10.02 -10.67 -4.95
CA ARG A 48 -8.82 -11.39 -4.48
C ARG A 48 -7.58 -10.50 -4.55
N ALA A 49 -7.42 -9.74 -5.63
CA ALA A 49 -6.27 -8.84 -5.78
C ALA A 49 -6.18 -7.83 -4.63
N VAL A 50 -7.30 -7.21 -4.25
CA VAL A 50 -7.39 -6.26 -3.12
C VAL A 50 -7.09 -6.96 -1.79
N GLY A 51 -7.68 -8.14 -1.53
CA GLY A 51 -7.43 -8.89 -0.30
C GLY A 51 -5.97 -9.33 -0.16
N THR A 52 -5.36 -9.88 -1.21
CA THR A 52 -3.95 -10.31 -1.18
C THR A 52 -2.99 -9.12 -1.07
N SER A 53 -3.33 -7.98 -1.69
CA SER A 53 -2.51 -6.76 -1.61
C SER A 53 -2.50 -6.13 -0.22
N ALA A 54 -3.59 -6.25 0.55
CA ALA A 54 -3.59 -5.82 1.95
C ALA A 54 -2.60 -6.63 2.80
N LEU A 55 -2.49 -7.93 2.53
CA LEU A 55 -1.51 -8.80 3.19
C LEU A 55 -0.08 -8.42 2.80
N PHE A 56 0.20 -8.21 1.51
CA PHE A 56 1.50 -7.71 1.06
C PHE A 56 1.86 -6.37 1.70
N GLY A 57 0.89 -5.47 1.82
CA GLY A 57 1.10 -4.17 2.46
C GLY A 57 1.52 -4.29 3.92
N LEU A 58 0.91 -5.21 4.68
CA LEU A 58 1.32 -5.53 6.05
C LEU A 58 2.76 -6.07 6.09
N PHE A 59 3.08 -7.03 5.21
CA PHE A 59 4.43 -7.62 5.12
C PHE A 59 5.51 -6.64 4.70
N ILE A 60 5.18 -5.61 3.90
CA ILE A 60 6.11 -4.55 3.49
C ILE A 60 6.24 -3.50 4.60
N ALA A 61 5.12 -3.14 5.24
CA ALA A 61 5.07 -2.10 6.26
C ALA A 61 5.82 -2.49 7.54
N LEU A 62 5.75 -3.76 7.98
CA LEU A 62 6.45 -4.24 9.18
C LEU A 62 7.98 -3.99 9.15
N PRO A 63 8.75 -4.56 8.20
CA PRO A 63 10.18 -4.34 8.10
C PRO A 63 10.53 -2.89 7.74
N GLY A 64 9.70 -2.22 6.93
CA GLY A 64 9.88 -0.79 6.63
C GLY A 64 9.81 0.08 7.88
N THR A 65 8.82 -0.15 8.73
CA THR A 65 8.64 0.58 10.00
C THR A 65 9.79 0.28 10.96
N ILE A 66 10.21 -0.98 11.08
CA ILE A 66 11.38 -1.37 11.89
C ILE A 66 12.65 -0.66 11.37
N GLY A 67 12.86 -0.64 10.06
CA GLY A 67 13.94 0.10 9.43
C GLY A 67 13.90 1.60 9.79
N TYR A 68 12.74 2.24 9.69
CA TYR A 68 12.57 3.65 10.07
C TYR A 68 12.77 3.92 11.57
N MET A 69 12.44 2.97 12.46
CA MET A 69 12.73 3.08 13.89
C MET A 69 14.24 3.03 14.15
N ILE A 70 14.96 2.11 13.49
CA ILE A 70 16.41 1.93 13.65
C ILE A 70 17.19 3.10 13.05
N LEU A 71 16.87 3.50 11.80
CA LEU A 71 17.56 4.60 11.10
C LEU A 71 17.28 5.98 11.73
N GLY A 72 16.20 6.13 12.51
CA GLY A 72 15.82 7.39 13.11
C GLY A 72 16.42 7.66 14.50
N GLN A 73 17.15 6.71 15.09
CA GLN A 73 17.74 6.91 16.42
C GLN A 73 18.89 7.94 16.35
N GLY A 74 18.78 9.02 17.13
CA GLY A 74 19.83 10.04 17.26
C GLY A 74 19.49 11.43 16.71
N ASN A 75 18.30 11.64 16.13
CA ASN A 75 17.89 12.96 15.66
C ASN A 75 17.35 13.84 16.81
N MET A 76 17.97 14.99 17.04
CA MET A 76 17.66 15.92 18.15
C MET A 76 16.43 16.81 17.91
N LEU A 77 15.81 16.70 16.72
CA LEU A 77 14.63 17.46 16.25
C LEU A 77 13.31 16.65 16.32
N LEU A 78 13.32 15.49 16.97
CA LEU A 78 12.13 14.62 17.01
C LEU A 78 11.05 15.20 17.94
N PRO A 79 9.77 15.26 17.49
CA PRO A 79 8.65 15.61 18.35
C PRO A 79 8.60 14.70 19.59
N PRO A 80 8.18 15.21 20.76
CA PRO A 80 8.11 14.42 21.99
C PRO A 80 7.24 13.16 21.77
N GLY A 81 7.75 11.99 22.16
CA GLY A 81 7.08 10.70 21.97
C GLY A 81 7.35 10.00 20.62
N SER A 82 8.42 10.34 19.91
CA SER A 82 8.84 9.65 18.68
C SER A 82 9.91 8.59 18.97
N VAL A 83 9.76 7.38 18.43
CA VAL A 83 10.78 6.32 18.45
C VAL A 83 11.36 6.21 17.04
N GLY A 84 12.49 6.88 16.83
CA GLY A 84 13.04 7.10 15.49
C GLY A 84 12.11 7.95 14.62
N PHE A 85 12.04 7.70 13.31
CA PHE A 85 11.12 8.43 12.42
C PHE A 85 9.64 8.09 12.65
N VAL A 86 9.32 7.19 13.58
CA VAL A 86 7.94 6.77 13.89
C VAL A 86 7.43 7.56 15.09
N ASN A 87 6.41 8.40 14.85
CA ASN A 87 5.76 9.15 15.92
C ASN A 87 4.71 8.28 16.62
N VAL A 88 4.96 7.92 17.89
CA VAL A 88 4.08 7.01 18.65
C VAL A 88 2.71 7.65 18.90
N ILE A 89 2.67 8.97 19.10
CA ILE A 89 1.42 9.72 19.30
C ILE A 89 0.55 9.64 18.03
N GLY A 90 1.14 9.90 16.86
CA GLY A 90 0.48 9.77 15.57
C GLY A 90 -0.01 8.34 15.31
N PHE A 91 0.80 7.33 15.66
CA PHE A 91 0.39 5.93 15.59
C PHE A 91 -0.79 5.63 16.52
N LEU A 92 -0.80 6.16 17.74
CA LEU A 92 -1.83 5.91 18.74
C LEU A 92 -3.16 6.57 18.39
N ILE A 93 -3.14 7.67 17.63
CA ILE A 93 -4.34 8.33 17.10
C ILE A 93 -4.81 7.64 15.81
N LEU A 94 -3.90 7.32 14.89
CA LEU A 94 -4.25 6.76 13.59
C LEU A 94 -4.66 5.29 13.66
N SER A 95 -4.07 4.50 14.56
CA SER A 95 -4.37 3.06 14.67
C SER A 95 -5.85 2.79 15.00
N PRO A 96 -6.47 3.33 16.06
CA PRO A 96 -7.88 3.06 16.35
C PRO A 96 -8.80 3.59 15.25
N ALA A 97 -8.51 4.75 14.67
CA ALA A 97 -9.27 5.30 13.54
C ALA A 97 -9.22 4.35 12.33
N THR A 98 -8.07 3.76 12.06
CA THR A 98 -7.88 2.79 10.96
C THR A 98 -8.58 1.47 11.27
N PHE A 99 -8.49 0.96 12.50
CA PHE A 99 -9.19 -0.26 12.91
C PHE A 99 -10.71 -0.14 12.80
N LEU A 100 -11.27 1.04 13.05
CA LEU A 100 -12.70 1.33 12.87
C LEU A 100 -13.07 1.48 11.39
N ALA A 101 -12.20 2.09 10.58
CA ALA A 101 -12.44 2.29 9.15
C ALA A 101 -12.25 1.00 8.32
N ALA A 102 -11.36 0.10 8.73
CA ALA A 102 -11.04 -1.15 8.03
C ALA A 102 -12.26 -2.05 7.75
N PRO A 103 -13.13 -2.40 8.73
CA PRO A 103 -14.31 -3.21 8.48
C PRO A 103 -15.34 -2.48 7.61
N LEU A 104 -15.43 -1.15 7.72
CA LEU A 104 -16.31 -0.33 6.87
C LEU A 104 -15.89 -0.45 5.40
N GLY A 105 -14.59 -0.29 5.12
CA GLY A 105 -14.01 -0.46 3.79
C GLY A 105 -14.19 -1.87 3.24
N ALA A 106 -13.96 -2.90 4.08
CA ALA A 106 -14.16 -4.29 3.68
C ALA A 106 -15.62 -4.58 3.30
N ARG A 107 -16.58 -4.07 4.07
CA ARG A 107 -18.01 -4.24 3.79
C ARG A 107 -18.43 -3.57 2.49
N ILE A 108 -17.92 -2.37 2.21
CA ILE A 108 -18.16 -1.66 0.94
C ILE A 108 -17.54 -2.44 -0.23
N ALA A 109 -16.31 -2.93 -0.08
CA ALA A 109 -15.61 -3.71 -1.10
C ALA A 109 -16.34 -5.03 -1.43
N HIS A 110 -16.89 -5.71 -0.43
CA HIS A 110 -17.68 -6.93 -0.63
C HIS A 110 -19.07 -6.66 -1.23
N ALA A 111 -19.67 -5.50 -0.99
CA ALA A 111 -20.96 -5.13 -1.57
C ALA A 111 -20.86 -4.71 -3.05
N LEU A 112 -19.69 -4.24 -3.49
CA LEU A 112 -19.45 -3.81 -4.87
C LEU A 112 -19.25 -5.00 -5.81
N THR A 113 -19.86 -4.93 -6.99
CA THR A 113 -19.58 -5.90 -8.07
C THR A 113 -18.16 -5.73 -8.60
N GLN A 114 -17.58 -6.78 -9.21
CA GLN A 114 -16.21 -6.76 -9.75
C GLN A 114 -15.97 -5.59 -10.72
N ARG A 115 -16.98 -5.23 -11.52
CA ARG A 115 -16.90 -4.10 -12.46
C ARG A 115 -16.88 -2.76 -11.75
N GLN A 116 -17.74 -2.56 -10.74
CA GLN A 116 -17.77 -1.32 -9.96
C GLN A 116 -16.50 -1.13 -9.16
N LEU A 117 -16.00 -2.18 -8.50
CA LEU A 117 -14.76 -2.13 -7.72
C LEU A 117 -13.55 -1.77 -8.60
N SER A 118 -13.50 -2.28 -9.83
CA SER A 118 -12.48 -1.92 -10.82
C SER A 118 -12.58 -0.47 -11.28
N MET A 119 -13.79 0.03 -11.56
CA MET A 119 -14.01 1.44 -11.90
C MET A 119 -13.60 2.37 -10.76
N THR A 120 -14.01 2.08 -9.51
CA THR A 120 -13.67 2.90 -8.35
C THR A 120 -12.16 2.91 -8.09
N PHE A 121 -11.50 1.76 -8.21
CA PHE A 121 -10.03 1.67 -8.08
C PHE A 121 -9.32 2.43 -9.21
N GLY A 122 -9.77 2.31 -10.45
CA GLY A 122 -9.25 3.08 -11.57
C GLY A 122 -9.43 4.60 -11.39
N ALA A 123 -10.60 5.03 -10.90
CA ALA A 123 -10.85 6.43 -10.57
C ALA A 123 -9.93 6.92 -9.44
N PHE A 124 -9.71 6.11 -8.41
CA PHE A 124 -8.77 6.41 -7.33
C PHE A 124 -7.33 6.60 -7.86
N LEU A 125 -6.87 5.72 -8.75
CA LEU A 125 -5.56 5.87 -9.39
C LEU A 125 -5.47 7.12 -10.26
N MET A 126 -6.53 7.47 -10.98
CA MET A 126 -6.59 8.69 -11.78
C MET A 126 -6.45 9.93 -10.88
N VAL A 127 -7.18 9.98 -9.75
CA VAL A 127 -7.07 11.05 -8.76
C VAL A 127 -5.66 11.12 -8.17
N ALA A 128 -5.06 9.97 -7.82
CA ALA A 128 -3.70 9.91 -7.31
C ALA A 128 -2.67 10.44 -8.33
N ALA A 129 -2.81 10.07 -9.60
CA ALA A 129 -1.96 10.54 -10.69
C ALA A 129 -2.08 12.05 -10.90
N VAL A 130 -3.31 12.59 -10.93
CA VAL A 130 -3.55 14.04 -11.02
C VAL A 130 -2.95 14.77 -9.82
N ARG A 131 -3.12 14.24 -8.60
CA ARG A 131 -2.54 14.83 -7.39
C ARG A 131 -1.01 14.85 -7.44
N MET A 132 -0.38 13.77 -7.91
CA MET A 132 1.08 13.73 -8.08
C MET A 132 1.56 14.72 -9.15
N LEU A 133 0.84 14.84 -10.27
CA LEU A 133 1.17 15.81 -11.32
C LEU A 133 1.07 17.24 -10.81
N TYR A 134 0.00 17.56 -10.08
CA TYR A 134 -0.18 18.87 -9.47
C TYR A 134 0.93 19.20 -8.46
N ARG A 135 1.29 18.25 -7.60
CA ARG A 135 2.38 18.42 -6.63
C ARG A 135 3.77 18.46 -7.26
N SER A 136 3.93 17.97 -8.48
CA SER A 136 5.18 18.11 -9.22
C SER A 136 5.30 19.46 -9.95
N MET A 137 4.17 20.12 -10.22
CA MET A 137 4.12 21.43 -10.88
C MET A 137 4.14 22.61 -9.90
N VAL A 138 3.78 22.38 -8.62
CA VAL A 138 3.80 23.36 -7.51
C VAL A 138 4.87 22.99 -6.51
#